data_AF-A0A8J2ZPN4-F1
#
_entry.id   AF-A0A8J2ZPN4-F1
#
_cell.length_a   1.000
_cell.length_b   1.000
_cell.length_c   1.000
_cell.angle_alpha   90.00
_cell.angle_beta   90.00
_cell.angle_gamma   90.00
#
_symmetry.space_group_name_H-M   'P 1'
#
loop_
_entity.id
_entity.type
_entity.pdbx_description
1 polymer ?
#
loop_
_entity_poly.entity_id
_entity_poly.type
_entity_poly.pdbx_seq_one_letter_code
_entity_poly.pdbx_strand_id
1 'polypeptide(L)'
;MTEEDIHWTYNAQTNCVAVIVKHVSGNMVSRWTDIFTTDGEKPDRNREEEFVDTIRSKEEMIALWEKGWNTLFNTIGQLTEEDLLKEIYIRGESHTVIDAIERQVAHYAYHIGQIVFIGKQIKGKEWKSLTIPKGKSEEYLKEMLEKHRGN
;
A
#
# COMPACT_ATOMS: atom_id res chain seq x y z
N MET A 1 -16.35 3.23 3.15
CA MET A 1 -16.26 4.50 2.42
C MET A 1 -17.19 4.42 1.22
N THR A 2 -17.98 5.46 1.00
CA THR A 2 -18.83 5.70 -0.19
C THR A 2 -18.01 6.23 -1.37
N GLU A 3 -18.64 6.48 -2.53
CA GLU A 3 -18.01 7.18 -3.66
C GLU A 3 -17.49 8.56 -3.26
N GLU A 4 -18.31 9.36 -2.57
CA GLU A 4 -17.90 10.69 -2.13
C GLU A 4 -16.74 10.62 -1.10
N ASP A 5 -16.80 9.66 -0.18
CA ASP A 5 -15.77 9.49 0.86
C ASP A 5 -14.36 9.29 0.27
N ILE A 6 -14.23 8.59 -0.87
CA ILE A 6 -12.89 8.28 -1.44
C ILE A 6 -12.24 9.50 -2.11
N HIS A 7 -13.03 10.52 -2.46
CA HIS A 7 -12.59 11.80 -3.04
C HIS A 7 -12.50 12.93 -1.99
N TRP A 8 -12.89 12.67 -0.75
CA TRP A 8 -12.80 13.67 0.32
C TRP A 8 -11.35 14.08 0.61
N THR A 9 -11.14 15.39 0.77
CA THR A 9 -9.87 15.99 1.20
C THR A 9 -10.11 16.90 2.41
N TYR A 10 -9.11 17.01 3.28
CA TYR A 10 -9.18 17.93 4.42
C TYR A 10 -8.92 19.38 3.99
N ASN A 11 -7.95 19.58 3.09
CA ASN A 11 -7.61 20.86 2.46
C ASN A 11 -6.89 20.65 1.12
N ALA A 12 -6.59 21.74 0.42
CA ALA A 12 -5.94 21.72 -0.90
C ALA A 12 -4.51 21.13 -0.92
N GLN A 13 -3.89 20.93 0.25
CA GLN A 13 -2.55 20.35 0.38
C GLN A 13 -2.59 18.85 0.71
N THR A 14 -3.78 18.26 0.84
CA THR A 14 -3.97 16.84 1.19
C THR A 14 -4.52 16.05 0.02
N ASN A 15 -4.02 14.82 -0.14
CA ASN A 15 -4.55 13.86 -1.11
C ASN A 15 -5.75 13.11 -0.52
N CYS A 16 -6.74 12.83 -1.37
CA CYS A 16 -7.85 11.93 -1.06
C CYS A 16 -7.41 10.46 -1.12
N VAL A 17 -8.29 9.53 -0.71
CA VAL A 17 -7.98 8.10 -0.73
C VAL A 17 -7.78 7.58 -2.16
N ALA A 18 -8.58 8.05 -3.13
CA ALA A 18 -8.44 7.66 -4.52
C ALA A 18 -7.04 7.97 -5.08
N VAL A 19 -6.54 9.19 -4.83
CA VAL A 19 -5.19 9.61 -5.23
C VAL A 19 -4.11 8.78 -4.54
N ILE A 20 -4.24 8.50 -3.23
CA ILE A 20 -3.25 7.68 -2.52
C ILE A 20 -3.20 6.26 -3.09
N VAL A 21 -4.36 5.66 -3.38
CA VAL A 21 -4.44 4.34 -4.06
C VAL A 21 -3.77 4.37 -5.42
N LYS A 22 -4.05 5.39 -6.23
CA LYS A 22 -3.44 5.57 -7.56
C LYS A 22 -1.91 5.62 -7.45
N HIS A 23 -1.38 6.40 -6.51
CA HIS A 23 0.06 6.50 -6.27
C HIS A 23 0.69 5.17 -5.83
N VAL A 24 0.09 4.49 -4.85
CA VAL A 24 0.61 3.20 -4.36
C VAL A 24 0.62 2.15 -5.46
N SER A 25 -0.47 2.08 -6.25
CA SER A 25 -0.57 1.15 -7.39
C SER A 25 0.47 1.46 -8.48
N GLY A 26 0.59 2.72 -8.91
CA GLY A 26 1.58 3.13 -9.92
C GLY A 26 3.02 2.88 -9.45
N ASN A 27 3.30 3.12 -8.17
CA ASN A 27 4.57 2.75 -7.56
C ASN A 27 4.80 1.24 -7.61
N MET A 28 3.84 0.40 -7.19
CA MET A 28 4.00 -1.06 -7.25
C MET A 28 4.27 -1.56 -8.66
N VAL A 29 3.46 -1.13 -9.64
CA VAL A 29 3.64 -1.52 -11.04
C VAL A 29 5.04 -1.16 -11.53
N SER A 30 5.51 0.04 -11.21
CA SER A 30 6.84 0.48 -11.62
C SER A 30 7.96 -0.27 -10.92
N ARG A 31 7.86 -0.50 -9.61
CA ARG A 31 8.92 -1.15 -8.82
C ARG A 31 9.04 -2.65 -9.11
N TRP A 32 7.95 -3.32 -9.44
CA TRP A 32 7.87 -4.79 -9.41
C TRP A 32 7.68 -5.47 -10.76
N THR A 33 7.42 -4.73 -11.84
CA THR A 33 7.47 -5.29 -13.20
C THR A 33 8.93 -5.43 -13.65
N ASP A 34 9.29 -6.60 -14.18
CA ASP A 34 10.57 -6.83 -14.87
C ASP A 34 11.82 -6.39 -14.07
N ILE A 35 11.83 -6.68 -12.75
CA ILE A 35 12.79 -6.12 -11.79
C ILE A 35 14.26 -6.45 -12.07
N PHE A 36 14.53 -7.58 -12.74
CA PHE A 36 15.88 -8.03 -13.07
C PHE A 36 16.39 -7.53 -14.42
N THR A 37 15.51 -6.96 -15.25
CA THR A 37 15.84 -6.59 -16.64
C THR A 37 15.67 -5.11 -16.92
N THR A 38 14.94 -4.38 -16.07
CA THR A 38 14.66 -2.95 -16.25
C THR A 38 14.66 -2.20 -14.92
N ASP A 39 14.96 -0.91 -14.96
CA ASP A 39 14.95 -0.05 -13.77
C ASP A 39 13.54 0.02 -13.14
N GLY A 40 13.46 0.10 -11.81
CA GLY A 40 12.21 0.24 -11.06
C GLY A 40 11.50 1.59 -11.23
N GLU A 41 12.11 2.58 -11.86
CA GLU A 41 11.46 3.78 -12.39
C GLU A 41 11.22 3.61 -13.89
N LYS A 42 10.01 3.15 -14.23
CA LYS A 42 9.69 2.81 -15.63
C LYS A 42 9.52 4.08 -16.47
N PRO A 43 10.02 4.11 -17.72
CA PRO A 43 9.91 5.28 -18.59
C PRO A 43 8.47 5.72 -18.88
N ASP A 44 7.51 4.81 -18.82
CA ASP A 44 6.08 5.06 -19.02
C ASP A 44 5.34 5.46 -17.74
N ARG A 45 6.03 5.51 -16.58
CA ARG A 45 5.46 6.03 -15.35
C ARG A 45 5.40 7.55 -15.38
N ASN A 46 4.19 8.10 -15.33
CA ASN A 46 3.96 9.51 -15.06
C ASN A 46 3.58 9.71 -13.59
N ARG A 47 4.58 10.03 -12.75
CA ARG A 47 4.38 10.19 -11.31
C ARG A 47 3.45 11.36 -10.98
N GLU A 48 3.56 12.46 -11.70
CA GLU A 48 2.80 13.69 -11.46
C GLU A 48 1.30 13.44 -11.68
N GLU A 49 0.94 12.66 -12.69
CA GLU A 49 -0.44 12.24 -12.95
C GLU A 49 -1.01 11.33 -11.86
N GLU A 50 -0.18 10.60 -11.10
CA GLU A 50 -0.65 9.80 -9.96
C GLU A 50 -1.27 10.68 -8.86
N PHE A 51 -0.91 11.97 -8.79
CA PHE A 51 -1.41 12.93 -7.81
C PHE A 51 -2.61 13.76 -8.31
N VAL A 52 -3.11 13.48 -9.51
CA VAL A 52 -4.33 14.08 -10.05
C VAL A 52 -5.51 13.16 -9.80
N ASP A 53 -6.58 13.70 -9.20
CA ASP A 53 -7.80 12.96 -8.90
C ASP A 53 -8.63 12.73 -10.18
N THR A 54 -8.33 11.64 -10.87
CA THR A 54 -8.98 11.26 -12.14
C THR A 54 -9.84 10.02 -12.05
N ILE A 55 -9.80 9.31 -10.92
CA ILE A 55 -10.59 8.08 -10.70
C ILE A 55 -12.06 8.48 -10.63
N ARG A 56 -12.93 7.72 -11.30
CA ARG A 56 -14.35 8.06 -11.47
C ARG A 56 -15.29 7.24 -10.60
N SER A 57 -14.83 6.10 -10.10
CA SER A 57 -15.60 5.30 -9.15
C SER A 57 -14.72 4.50 -8.21
N LYS A 58 -15.33 4.02 -7.13
CA LYS A 58 -14.72 3.10 -6.18
C LYS A 58 -14.35 1.76 -6.80
N GLU A 59 -15.12 1.25 -7.75
CA GLU A 59 -14.77 0.04 -8.49
C GLU A 59 -13.47 0.24 -9.27
N GLU A 60 -13.33 1.38 -9.95
CA GLU A 60 -12.08 1.75 -10.64
C GLU A 60 -10.92 1.86 -9.64
N MET A 61 -11.13 2.53 -8.51
CA MET A 61 -10.13 2.63 -7.44
C MET A 61 -9.68 1.25 -6.95
N ILE A 62 -10.62 0.34 -6.70
CA ILE A 62 -10.34 -1.03 -6.25
C ILE A 62 -9.61 -1.80 -7.34
N ALA A 63 -10.02 -1.69 -8.61
CA ALA A 63 -9.33 -2.35 -9.71
C ALA A 63 -7.87 -1.89 -9.84
N LEU A 64 -7.59 -0.59 -9.65
CA LEU A 64 -6.23 -0.06 -9.60
C LEU A 64 -5.46 -0.58 -8.38
N TRP A 65 -6.09 -0.60 -7.21
CA TRP A 65 -5.49 -1.16 -5.99
C TRP A 65 -5.06 -2.62 -6.20
N GLU A 66 -5.98 -3.46 -6.69
CA GLU A 66 -5.73 -4.87 -6.98
C GLU A 66 -4.64 -5.04 -8.05
N LYS A 67 -4.61 -4.20 -9.09
CA LYS A 67 -3.54 -4.24 -10.09
C LYS A 67 -2.16 -4.11 -9.46
N GLY A 68 -1.96 -3.12 -8.59
CA GLY A 68 -0.68 -2.89 -7.92
C GLY A 68 -0.26 -4.07 -7.04
N TRP A 69 -1.16 -4.55 -6.19
CA TRP A 69 -0.88 -5.69 -5.31
C TRP A 69 -0.63 -6.98 -6.06
N ASN A 70 -1.42 -7.26 -7.10
CA ASN A 70 -1.19 -8.43 -7.95
C ASN A 70 0.18 -8.37 -8.63
N THR A 71 0.61 -7.20 -9.13
CA THR A 71 1.96 -7.05 -9.68
C THR A 71 3.02 -7.36 -8.63
N LEU A 72 2.91 -6.79 -7.42
CA LEU A 72 3.84 -7.09 -6.31
C LEU A 72 3.87 -8.58 -5.97
N PHE A 73 2.71 -9.18 -5.67
CA PHE A 73 2.63 -10.54 -5.18
C PHE A 73 2.99 -11.58 -6.23
N ASN A 74 2.66 -11.34 -7.50
CA ASN A 74 3.09 -12.22 -8.58
C ASN A 74 4.62 -12.21 -8.72
N THR A 75 5.26 -11.04 -8.62
CA THR A 75 6.72 -10.95 -8.67
C THR A 75 7.36 -11.59 -7.45
N ILE A 76 6.95 -11.23 -6.23
CA ILE A 76 7.53 -11.80 -5.00
C ILE A 76 7.32 -13.32 -4.92
N GLY A 77 6.14 -13.81 -5.32
CA GLY A 77 5.81 -15.23 -5.29
C GLY A 77 6.63 -16.10 -6.24
N GLN A 78 7.40 -15.51 -7.15
CA GLN A 78 8.29 -16.20 -8.09
C GLN A 78 9.76 -16.17 -7.67
N LEU A 79 10.12 -15.41 -6.63
CA LEU A 79 11.51 -15.27 -6.18
C LEU A 79 11.97 -16.54 -5.45
N THR A 80 13.23 -16.92 -5.68
CA THR A 80 13.95 -17.87 -4.83
C THR A 80 14.71 -17.17 -3.71
N GLU A 81 15.28 -17.94 -2.78
CA GLU A 81 16.15 -17.40 -1.72
C GLU A 81 17.39 -16.72 -2.30
N GLU A 82 17.98 -17.25 -3.38
CA GLU A 82 19.14 -16.63 -4.02
C GLU A 82 18.79 -15.31 -4.71
N ASP A 83 17.55 -15.16 -5.18
CA ASP A 83 17.08 -13.91 -5.80
C ASP A 83 17.09 -12.73 -4.84
N LEU A 84 16.91 -12.97 -3.53
CA LEU A 84 16.83 -11.90 -2.52
C LEU A 84 18.11 -11.06 -2.43
N LEU A 85 19.27 -11.65 -2.78
CA LEU A 85 20.57 -10.99 -2.74
C LEU A 85 21.02 -10.45 -4.11
N LYS A 86 20.22 -10.63 -5.16
CA LYS A 86 20.52 -10.06 -6.48
C LYS A 86 20.31 -8.55 -6.47
N GLU A 87 21.16 -7.86 -7.23
CA GLU A 87 21.04 -6.43 -7.46
C GLU A 87 19.94 -6.13 -8.49
N ILE A 88 19.10 -5.16 -8.15
CA ILE A 88 18.14 -4.49 -9.04
C ILE A 88 18.39 -2.98 -8.98
N TYR A 89 17.87 -2.24 -9.95
CA TYR A 89 18.08 -0.80 -10.02
C TYR A 89 16.78 -0.06 -9.81
N ILE A 90 16.83 1.00 -9.01
CA ILE A 90 15.72 1.94 -8.84
C ILE A 90 16.30 3.34 -9.01
N ARG A 91 15.91 4.03 -10.08
CA ARG A 91 16.45 5.35 -10.47
C ARG A 91 17.97 5.33 -10.67
N GLY A 92 18.48 4.24 -11.21
CA GLY A 92 19.90 4.01 -11.43
C GLY A 92 20.71 3.70 -10.16
N GLU A 93 20.09 3.68 -8.98
CA GLU A 93 20.73 3.25 -7.73
C GLU A 93 20.58 1.73 -7.58
N SER A 94 21.69 1.05 -7.28
CA SER A 94 21.71 -0.40 -7.03
C SER A 94 21.15 -0.71 -5.65
N HIS A 95 20.30 -1.72 -5.59
CA HIS A 95 19.72 -2.26 -4.36
C HIS A 95 19.67 -3.79 -4.48
N THR A 96 19.88 -4.50 -3.37
CA THR A 96 19.46 -5.89 -3.34
C THR A 96 17.94 -5.99 -3.41
N VAL A 97 17.41 -7.11 -3.90
CA VAL A 97 15.96 -7.34 -3.89
C VAL A 97 15.38 -7.23 -2.49
N ILE A 98 16.09 -7.72 -1.46
CA ILE A 98 15.63 -7.58 -0.06
C ILE A 98 15.61 -6.11 0.40
N ASP A 99 16.61 -5.29 0.05
CA ASP A 99 16.58 -3.85 0.35
C ASP A 99 15.38 -3.16 -0.30
N ALA A 100 15.06 -3.54 -1.54
CA ALA A 100 13.90 -3.01 -2.24
C ALA A 100 12.58 -3.43 -1.57
N ILE A 101 12.45 -4.69 -1.13
CA ILE A 101 11.29 -5.16 -0.36
C ILE A 101 11.12 -4.31 0.91
N GLU A 102 12.17 -4.13 1.70
CA GLU A 102 12.11 -3.38 2.97
C GLU A 102 11.70 -1.92 2.76
N ARG A 103 12.30 -1.24 1.76
CA ARG A 103 11.93 0.12 1.37
C ARG A 103 10.44 0.22 1.01
N GLN A 104 9.94 -0.76 0.25
CA GLN A 104 8.56 -0.78 -0.20
C GLN A 104 7.58 -1.11 0.93
N VAL A 105 7.93 -1.97 1.88
CA VAL A 105 7.13 -2.20 3.10
C VAL A 105 6.91 -0.89 3.86
N ALA A 106 7.97 -0.10 4.07
CA ALA A 106 7.87 1.18 4.76
C ALA A 106 7.01 2.19 3.97
N HIS A 107 7.22 2.29 2.66
CA HIS A 107 6.45 3.18 1.78
C HIS A 107 4.96 2.83 1.76
N TYR A 108 4.61 1.55 1.63
CA TYR A 108 3.21 1.11 1.61
C TYR A 108 2.54 1.30 2.96
N ALA A 109 3.22 0.94 4.06
CA ALA A 109 2.70 1.15 5.41
C ALA A 109 2.40 2.63 5.68
N TYR A 110 3.28 3.53 5.22
CA TYR A 110 3.07 4.97 5.33
C TYR A 110 1.77 5.42 4.64
N HIS A 111 1.58 5.06 3.37
CA HIS A 111 0.40 5.47 2.61
C HIS A 111 -0.89 4.78 3.05
N ILE A 112 -0.84 3.50 3.42
CA ILE A 112 -1.98 2.79 4.01
C ILE A 112 -2.37 3.44 5.35
N GLY A 113 -1.39 3.87 6.15
CA GLY A 113 -1.63 4.64 7.36
C GLY A 113 -2.39 5.95 7.10
N GLN A 114 -2.07 6.66 6.02
CA GLN A 114 -2.81 7.85 5.59
C GLN A 114 -4.26 7.52 5.22
N ILE A 115 -4.50 6.45 4.45
CA ILE A 115 -5.85 5.99 4.09
C ILE A 115 -6.66 5.67 5.35
N VAL A 116 -6.07 4.92 6.28
CA VAL A 116 -6.72 4.59 7.57
C VAL A 116 -7.05 5.86 8.36
N PHE A 117 -6.14 6.83 8.40
CA PHE A 117 -6.37 8.09 9.10
C PHE A 117 -7.50 8.90 8.47
N ILE A 118 -7.54 9.03 7.14
CA ILE A 118 -8.64 9.69 6.42
C ILE A 118 -9.97 8.96 6.70
N GLY A 119 -9.98 7.63 6.63
CA GLY A 119 -11.16 6.83 6.95
C GLY A 119 -11.68 7.08 8.37
N LYS A 120 -10.79 7.23 9.36
CA LYS A 120 -11.15 7.62 10.74
C LYS A 120 -11.76 9.01 10.81
N GLN A 121 -11.22 10.00 10.07
CA GLN A 121 -11.77 11.36 10.04
C GLN A 121 -13.20 11.36 9.48
N ILE A 122 -13.42 10.63 8.38
CA ILE A 122 -14.72 10.57 7.71
C ILE A 122 -15.75 9.81 8.53
N LYS A 123 -15.38 8.63 9.08
CA LYS A 123 -16.33 7.77 9.80
C LYS A 123 -16.53 8.15 11.27
N GLY A 124 -15.57 8.85 11.88
CA GLY A 124 -15.67 9.26 13.28
C GLY A 124 -16.08 8.11 14.20
N LYS A 125 -17.26 8.23 14.84
CA LYS A 125 -17.81 7.20 15.73
C LYS A 125 -18.22 5.90 15.03
N GLU A 126 -18.46 5.93 13.72
CA GLU A 126 -18.78 4.75 12.91
C GLU A 126 -17.53 3.99 12.46
N TRP A 127 -16.33 4.50 12.76
CA TRP A 127 -15.08 3.82 12.42
C TRP A 127 -14.98 2.48 13.16
N LYS A 128 -14.81 1.39 12.40
CA LYS A 128 -14.52 0.07 12.95
C LYS A 128 -13.02 -0.10 13.08
N SER A 129 -12.54 -0.41 14.29
CA SER A 129 -11.13 -0.69 14.54
C SER A 129 -10.63 -1.83 13.66
N LEU A 130 -9.46 -1.66 13.02
CA LEU A 130 -8.80 -2.72 12.24
C LEU A 130 -7.95 -3.65 13.13
N THR A 131 -7.69 -3.23 14.36
CA THR A 131 -6.97 -3.98 15.39
C THR A 131 -7.78 -3.93 16.68
N ILE A 132 -7.13 -3.80 17.84
CA ILE A 132 -7.79 -3.77 19.14
C ILE A 132 -8.49 -2.41 19.36
N PRO A 133 -9.82 -2.39 19.59
CA PRO A 133 -10.52 -1.16 19.95
C PRO A 133 -9.93 -0.50 21.21
N LYS A 134 -10.03 0.82 21.31
CA LYS A 134 -9.55 1.56 22.49
C LYS A 134 -10.25 1.04 23.76
N GLY A 135 -9.47 0.71 24.79
CA GLY A 135 -9.97 0.17 26.05
C GLY A 135 -10.21 -1.35 26.06
N LYS A 136 -9.89 -2.07 24.97
CA LYS A 136 -10.05 -3.53 24.85
C LYS A 136 -8.74 -4.32 24.86
N SER A 137 -7.62 -3.67 25.19
CA SER A 137 -6.28 -4.27 25.15
C SER A 137 -6.12 -5.48 26.08
N GLU A 138 -6.58 -5.40 27.33
CA GLU A 138 -6.43 -6.48 28.31
C GLU A 138 -7.28 -7.71 27.96
N GLU A 139 -8.53 -7.48 27.51
CA GLU A 139 -9.45 -8.52 27.06
C GLU A 139 -8.85 -9.28 25.86
N TYR A 140 -8.39 -8.55 24.84
CA TYR A 140 -7.75 -9.16 23.67
C TYR A 140 -6.47 -9.92 24.02
N LEU A 141 -5.63 -9.38 24.92
CA LEU A 141 -4.42 -10.08 25.37
C LEU A 141 -4.76 -11.41 26.04
N LYS A 142 -5.79 -11.42 26.90
CA LYS A 142 -6.25 -12.65 27.57
C LYS A 142 -6.71 -13.69 26.54
N GLU A 143 -7.54 -13.29 25.57
CA GLU A 143 -8.03 -14.17 24.50
C GLU A 143 -6.87 -14.77 23.70
N MET A 144 -5.88 -13.96 23.32
CA MET A 144 -4.72 -14.43 22.56
C MET A 144 -3.84 -15.40 23.37
N LEU A 145 -3.60 -15.11 24.65
CA LEU A 145 -2.84 -16.02 25.53
C LEU A 145 -3.57 -17.35 25.75
N GLU A 146 -4.90 -17.33 25.89
CA GLU A 146 -5.70 -18.56 25.99
C GLU A 146 -5.66 -19.37 24.69
N LYS A 147 -5.78 -18.71 23.53
CA LYS A 147 -5.69 -19.35 22.20
C LYS A 147 -4.36 -20.08 21.98
N HIS A 148 -3.26 -19.52 22.47
CA HIS A 148 -1.91 -20.09 22.27
C HIS A 148 -1.43 -21.00 23.41
N ARG A 149 -2.19 -21.15 24.50
CA ARG A 149 -1.83 -22.04 25.63
C ARG A 149 -1.96 -23.53 25.34
N GLY A 150 -2.62 -23.91 24.24
CA GLY A 150 -2.90 -25.30 23.86
C GLY A 150 -2.17 -25.82 22.63
N ASN A 151 -1.24 -25.04 22.07
CA ASN A 151 -0.40 -25.43 20.93
C ASN A 151 1.03 -25.70 21.36
#